data_AF-A0A651GDN5-F1
#
_entry.id   AF-A0A651GDN5-F1
#
_cell.length_a   1.000
_cell.length_b   1.000
_cell.length_c   1.000
_cell.angle_alpha   90.00
_cell.angle_beta   90.00
_cell.angle_gamma   90.00
#
_symmetry.space_group_name_H-M   'P 1'
#
loop_
_entity.id
_entity.type
_entity.pdbx_description
1 polymer ?
#
loop_
_entity_poly.entity_id
_entity_poly.type
_entity_poly.pdbx_seq_one_letter_code
_entity_poly.pdbx_strand_id
1 'polypeptide(L)'
;MGETPYGAGTDGRPVRGARHRAPHRVGNEGGSESMDRTTAATIAHDVGLAAWFGGAWMGAVGLNGATIEVDDHTQRTRVANAGWFRWAPIAGACLVAHVIGAHLLGRLLPVPGRAAAAPDPRPGHSLRVLRTVLTAAAVLSTAETGLSGQRVVHGGDVPVATAVTPIAATPPAVAAAQRRLRVAQWLVPGFTGALLVVEALQRRGSR
;
A
#
# COMPACT_ATOMS: atom_id res chain seq x y z
N MET A 1 -35.82 79.36 32.27
CA MET A 1 -37.15 78.75 32.06
C MET A 1 -37.51 78.99 30.61
N GLY A 2 -37.36 77.96 29.78
CA GLY A 2 -37.70 78.02 28.35
C GLY A 2 -38.83 77.04 28.09
N GLU A 3 -39.90 77.52 27.45
CA GLU A 3 -40.99 76.70 26.94
C GLU A 3 -41.25 77.08 25.48
N THR A 4 -41.30 76.06 24.63
CA THR A 4 -41.88 76.10 23.29
C THR A 4 -42.76 74.86 23.15
N PRO A 5 -44.03 74.95 22.73
CA PRO A 5 -44.83 73.78 22.41
C PRO A 5 -44.80 73.52 20.90
N TYR A 6 -44.50 72.30 20.48
CA TYR A 6 -44.73 71.86 19.11
C TYR A 6 -45.28 70.43 19.07
N GLY A 7 -46.52 70.34 18.59
CA GLY A 7 -46.90 69.44 17.50
C GLY A 7 -46.97 67.94 17.79
N ALA A 8 -48.19 67.44 17.92
CA ALA A 8 -48.54 66.04 17.78
C ALA A 8 -48.20 65.50 16.39
N GLY A 9 -47.66 64.27 16.34
CA GLY A 9 -47.45 63.49 15.13
C GLY A 9 -47.44 62.00 15.49
N THR A 10 -48.57 61.35 15.30
CA THR A 10 -48.72 59.89 15.36
C THR A 10 -48.05 59.28 14.13
N ASP A 11 -47.02 58.46 14.32
CA ASP A 11 -46.51 57.62 13.24
C ASP A 11 -46.23 56.19 13.74
N GLY A 12 -46.86 55.24 13.07
CA GLY A 12 -46.95 53.84 13.44
C GLY A 12 -45.64 53.11 13.17
N ARG A 13 -45.18 52.34 14.15
CA ARG A 13 -44.13 51.33 13.94
C ARG A 13 -44.70 49.93 14.20
N PRO A 14 -44.74 49.03 13.21
CA PRO A 14 -45.02 47.63 13.49
C PRO A 14 -43.82 46.99 14.19
N VAL A 15 -44.11 46.29 15.28
CA VAL A 15 -43.13 45.55 16.08
C VAL A 15 -42.50 44.45 15.23
N ARG A 16 -41.17 44.42 15.26
CA ARG A 16 -40.27 43.53 14.55
C ARG A 16 -40.54 42.07 14.91
N GLY A 17 -41.23 41.34 14.03
CA GLY A 17 -41.34 39.88 14.11
C GLY A 17 -39.98 39.23 13.89
N ALA A 18 -39.36 38.74 14.96
CA ALA A 18 -38.16 37.92 14.88
C ALA A 18 -38.53 36.59 14.20
N ARG A 19 -38.28 36.48 12.90
CA ARG A 19 -38.26 35.18 12.22
C ARG A 19 -37.06 34.41 12.76
N HIS A 20 -37.32 33.48 13.67
CA HIS A 20 -36.34 32.50 14.12
C HIS A 20 -36.00 31.63 12.90
N ARG A 21 -34.96 32.01 12.16
CA ARG A 21 -34.41 31.19 11.08
C ARG A 21 -33.72 30.03 11.78
N ALA A 22 -34.37 28.87 11.78
CA ALA A 22 -33.70 27.63 12.17
C ALA A 22 -32.40 27.51 11.35
N PRO A 23 -31.26 27.16 11.97
CA PRO A 23 -30.06 26.92 11.21
C PRO A 23 -30.36 25.77 10.24
N HIS A 24 -30.24 26.04 8.94
CA HIS A 24 -30.08 24.97 7.96
C HIS A 24 -28.85 24.18 8.40
N ARG A 25 -29.09 23.01 9.01
CA ARG A 25 -28.07 21.98 9.23
C ARG A 25 -27.71 21.45 7.86
N VAL A 26 -26.83 22.17 7.16
CA VAL A 26 -26.15 21.64 5.97
C VAL A 26 -25.38 20.44 6.48
N GLY A 27 -25.78 19.25 6.03
CA GLY A 27 -25.32 17.98 6.57
C GLY A 27 -23.79 17.92 6.62
N ASN A 28 -23.26 17.69 7.82
CA ASN A 28 -21.87 17.33 8.05
C ASN A 28 -21.55 15.91 7.50
N GLU A 29 -22.54 15.23 6.93
CA GLU A 29 -22.45 13.86 6.41
C GLU A 29 -21.44 13.75 5.26
N GLY A 30 -21.36 14.74 4.36
CA GLY A 30 -20.37 14.74 3.28
C GLY A 30 -18.93 14.99 3.76
N GLY A 31 -18.77 15.70 4.88
CA GLY A 31 -17.47 15.93 5.52
C GLY A 31 -16.98 14.69 6.28
N SER A 32 -17.86 14.03 7.04
CA SER A 32 -17.53 12.78 7.72
C SER A 32 -17.23 11.66 6.73
N GLU A 33 -18.04 11.50 5.68
CA GLU A 33 -17.88 10.40 4.71
C GLU A 33 -16.58 10.52 3.90
N SER A 34 -16.18 11.73 3.50
CA SER A 34 -14.92 11.96 2.78
C SER A 34 -13.68 11.77 3.68
N MET A 35 -13.79 12.16 4.95
CA MET A 35 -12.77 11.93 5.97
C MET A 35 -12.62 10.43 6.30
N ASP A 36 -13.73 9.70 6.40
CA ASP A 36 -13.73 8.24 6.61
C ASP A 36 -13.10 7.50 5.43
N ARG A 37 -13.42 7.90 4.20
CA ARG A 37 -12.80 7.35 2.98
C ARG A 37 -11.29 7.59 2.93
N THR A 38 -10.83 8.78 3.30
CA THR A 38 -9.40 9.12 3.34
C THR A 38 -8.67 8.31 4.41
N THR A 39 -9.30 8.13 5.57
CA THR A 39 -8.77 7.33 6.68
C THR A 39 -8.65 5.86 6.28
N ALA A 40 -9.72 5.29 5.72
CA ALA A 40 -9.72 3.91 5.24
C ALA A 40 -8.65 3.67 4.16
N ALA A 41 -8.50 4.59 3.20
CA ALA A 41 -7.46 4.50 2.17
C ALA A 41 -6.05 4.56 2.76
N THR A 42 -5.84 5.37 3.81
CA THR A 42 -4.56 5.47 4.52
C THR A 42 -4.26 4.17 5.28
N ILE A 43 -5.25 3.60 5.98
CA ILE A 43 -5.10 2.32 6.68
C ILE A 43 -4.75 1.21 5.69
N ALA A 44 -5.50 1.09 4.58
CA ALA A 44 -5.24 0.08 3.55
C ALA A 44 -3.83 0.24 2.96
N HIS A 45 -3.43 1.49 2.68
CA HIS A 45 -2.10 1.83 2.17
C HIS A 45 -0.98 1.38 3.11
N ASP A 46 -1.06 1.77 4.39
CA ASP A 46 0.03 1.60 5.37
C ASP A 46 0.09 0.17 5.91
N VAL A 47 -1.06 -0.43 6.27
CA VAL A 47 -1.13 -1.82 6.74
C VAL A 47 -0.75 -2.79 5.63
N GLY A 48 -1.22 -2.55 4.40
CA GLY A 48 -0.86 -3.34 3.24
C GLY A 48 0.66 -3.35 3.00
N LEU A 49 1.30 -2.18 3.07
CA LEU A 49 2.76 -2.08 2.90
C LEU A 49 3.52 -2.77 4.03
N ALA A 50 3.12 -2.56 5.28
CA ALA A 50 3.78 -3.14 6.45
C ALA A 50 3.72 -4.67 6.44
N ALA A 51 2.55 -5.23 6.16
CA ALA A 51 2.36 -6.68 6.10
C ALA A 51 3.09 -7.30 4.89
N TRP A 52 3.11 -6.62 3.74
CA TRP A 52 3.86 -7.08 2.57
C TRP A 52 5.38 -7.08 2.84
N PHE A 53 5.91 -6.01 3.43
CA PHE A 53 7.32 -5.92 3.85
C PHE A 53 7.70 -7.00 4.87
N GLY A 54 6.93 -7.10 5.96
CA GLY A 54 7.20 -8.06 7.04
C GLY A 54 7.10 -9.50 6.57
N GLY A 55 6.07 -9.84 5.77
CA GLY A 55 5.91 -11.17 5.21
C GLY A 55 7.02 -11.55 4.23
N ALA A 56 7.54 -10.59 3.46
CA ALA A 56 8.67 -10.83 2.57
C ALA A 56 9.97 -11.14 3.34
N TRP A 57 10.26 -10.41 4.42
CA TRP A 57 11.40 -10.69 5.30
C TRP A 57 11.26 -12.03 6.02
N MET A 58 10.08 -12.29 6.61
CA MET A 58 9.78 -13.56 7.26
C MET A 58 9.91 -14.72 6.27
N GLY A 59 9.44 -14.55 5.03
CA GLY A 59 9.57 -15.55 3.98
C GLY A 59 11.02 -15.83 3.57
N ALA A 60 11.83 -14.78 3.35
CA ALA A 60 13.22 -14.91 2.93
C ALA A 60 14.14 -15.47 4.02
N VAL A 61 14.01 -14.97 5.25
CA VAL A 61 14.90 -15.33 6.36
C VAL A 61 14.34 -16.50 7.17
N GLY A 62 13.10 -16.38 7.62
CA GLY A 62 12.46 -17.39 8.47
C GLY A 62 12.10 -18.64 7.69
N LEU A 63 11.15 -18.53 6.75
CA LEU A 63 10.59 -19.70 6.06
C LEU A 63 11.61 -20.39 5.14
N ASN A 64 12.25 -19.64 4.23
CA ASN A 64 13.24 -20.21 3.31
C ASN A 64 14.50 -20.67 4.06
N GLY A 65 14.96 -19.91 5.07
CA GLY A 65 16.12 -20.26 5.89
C GLY A 65 15.90 -21.55 6.70
N ALA A 66 14.75 -21.67 7.37
CA ALA A 66 14.42 -22.84 8.19
C ALA A 66 14.34 -24.16 7.40
N THR A 67 14.24 -24.12 6.07
CA THR A 67 14.27 -25.35 5.27
C THR A 67 15.58 -26.13 5.39
N ILE A 68 16.68 -25.51 5.83
CA ILE A 68 17.94 -26.23 6.06
C ILE A 68 17.81 -27.30 7.14
N GLU A 69 16.93 -27.08 8.12
CA GLU A 69 16.66 -27.98 9.25
C GLU A 69 15.84 -29.22 8.85
N VAL A 70 15.36 -29.30 7.61
CA VAL A 70 14.71 -30.50 7.09
C VAL A 70 15.78 -31.46 6.58
N ASP A 71 15.89 -32.63 7.21
CA ASP A 71 16.92 -33.64 6.91
C ASP A 71 16.79 -34.20 5.48
N ASP A 72 15.57 -34.49 5.04
CA ASP A 72 15.32 -34.95 3.67
C ASP A 72 15.36 -33.76 2.69
N HIS A 73 16.42 -33.73 1.89
CA HIS A 73 16.66 -32.70 0.88
C HIS A 73 15.53 -32.60 -0.15
N THR A 74 14.77 -33.67 -0.39
CA THR A 74 13.63 -33.67 -1.32
C THR A 74 12.38 -33.01 -0.75
N GLN A 75 12.27 -32.92 0.58
CA GLN A 75 11.12 -32.34 1.30
C GLN A 75 11.25 -30.84 1.57
N ARG A 76 12.46 -30.28 1.42
CA ARG A 76 12.74 -28.86 1.71
C ARG A 76 11.86 -27.89 0.93
N THR A 77 11.67 -28.12 -0.37
CA THR A 77 10.78 -27.30 -1.20
C THR A 77 9.32 -27.51 -0.82
N ARG A 78 8.91 -28.75 -0.51
CA ARG A 78 7.53 -29.07 -0.08
C ARG A 78 7.15 -28.27 1.18
N VAL A 79 8.02 -28.24 2.20
CA VAL A 79 7.80 -27.50 3.44
C VAL A 79 7.69 -26.00 3.18
N ALA A 80 8.62 -25.42 2.41
CA ALA A 80 8.54 -24.00 2.05
C ALA A 80 7.27 -23.68 1.26
N ASN A 81 6.92 -24.48 0.26
CA ASN A 81 5.73 -24.29 -0.57
C ASN A 81 4.45 -24.35 0.28
N ALA A 82 4.38 -25.27 1.25
CA ALA A 82 3.26 -25.35 2.19
C ALA A 82 3.11 -24.06 3.01
N GLY A 83 4.21 -23.45 3.46
CA GLY A 83 4.20 -22.15 4.13
C GLY A 83 3.76 -21.02 3.19
N TRP A 84 4.38 -20.94 2.01
CA TRP A 84 4.08 -19.92 1.02
C TRP A 84 2.65 -19.97 0.51
N PHE A 85 2.04 -21.16 0.33
CA PHE A 85 0.64 -21.27 -0.08
C PHE A 85 -0.34 -20.75 0.97
N ARG A 86 -0.01 -20.87 2.25
CA ARG A 86 -0.83 -20.28 3.33
C ARG A 86 -0.69 -18.76 3.37
N TRP A 87 0.50 -18.26 3.08
CA TRP A 87 0.78 -16.83 3.08
C TRP A 87 0.33 -16.11 1.81
N ALA A 88 0.34 -16.76 0.64
CA ALA A 88 0.13 -16.13 -0.66
C ALA A 88 -1.20 -15.36 -0.79
N PRO A 89 -2.36 -15.86 -0.29
CA PRO A 89 -3.60 -15.09 -0.30
C PRO A 89 -3.50 -13.80 0.53
N ILE A 90 -2.84 -13.87 1.69
CA ILE A 90 -2.61 -12.72 2.56
C ILE A 90 -1.69 -11.72 1.87
N ALA A 91 -0.58 -12.19 1.31
CA ALA A 91 0.35 -11.36 0.54
C ALA A 91 -0.34 -10.63 -0.61
N GLY A 92 -1.20 -11.34 -1.36
CA GLY A 92 -2.01 -10.76 -2.43
C GLY A 92 -2.96 -9.67 -1.92
N ALA A 93 -3.67 -9.92 -0.80
CA ALA A 93 -4.54 -8.93 -0.18
C ALA A 93 -3.76 -7.68 0.29
N CYS A 94 -2.59 -7.86 0.91
CA CYS A 94 -1.72 -6.77 1.37
C CYS A 94 -1.22 -5.90 0.21
N LEU A 95 -0.76 -6.53 -0.88
CA LEU A 95 -0.31 -5.84 -2.08
C LEU A 95 -1.46 -5.03 -2.70
N VAL A 96 -2.65 -5.64 -2.85
CA VAL A 96 -3.83 -4.98 -3.41
C VAL A 96 -4.27 -3.80 -2.53
N ALA A 97 -4.34 -3.99 -1.21
CA ALA A 97 -4.69 -2.93 -0.27
C ALA A 97 -3.72 -1.75 -0.35
N HIS A 98 -2.41 -2.03 -0.44
CA HIS A 98 -1.39 -1.00 -0.60
C HIS A 98 -1.58 -0.19 -1.90
N VAL A 99 -1.71 -0.89 -3.04
CA VAL A 99 -1.80 -0.25 -4.35
C VAL A 99 -3.09 0.56 -4.50
N ILE A 100 -4.23 0.01 -4.08
CA ILE A 100 -5.52 0.73 -4.11
C ILE A 100 -5.46 1.94 -3.17
N GLY A 101 -4.97 1.77 -1.94
CA GLY A 101 -4.79 2.88 -1.01
C GLY A 101 -3.92 3.99 -1.59
N ALA A 102 -2.79 3.63 -2.21
CA ALA A 102 -1.88 4.59 -2.85
C ALA A 102 -2.56 5.34 -4.01
N HIS A 103 -3.37 4.63 -4.80
CA HIS A 103 -4.12 5.21 -5.90
C HIS A 103 -5.21 6.18 -5.42
N LEU A 104 -6.03 5.77 -4.45
CA LEU A 104 -7.11 6.59 -3.89
C LEU A 104 -6.58 7.87 -3.21
N LEU A 105 -5.37 7.80 -2.65
CA LEU A 105 -4.68 8.95 -2.04
C LEU A 105 -3.93 9.82 -3.05
N GLY A 106 -3.96 9.50 -4.35
CA GLY A 106 -3.24 10.24 -5.39
C GLY A 106 -1.71 10.20 -5.23
N ARG A 107 -1.17 9.14 -4.61
CA ARG A 107 0.26 9.01 -4.30
C ARG A 107 1.08 8.38 -5.43
N LEU A 108 0.41 7.73 -6.39
CA LEU A 108 1.02 7.12 -7.58
C LEU A 108 0.85 8.02 -8.81
N LEU A 109 1.81 7.95 -9.73
CA LEU A 109 1.66 8.56 -11.04
C LEU A 109 0.52 7.88 -11.83
N PRO A 110 -0.16 8.61 -12.73
CA PRO A 110 -1.08 8.01 -13.67
C PRO A 110 -0.36 7.05 -14.62
N VAL A 111 -1.09 6.03 -15.08
CA VAL A 111 -0.60 5.06 -16.07
C VAL A 111 -0.29 5.81 -17.38
N PRO A 112 0.88 5.59 -18.02
CA PRO A 112 1.22 6.22 -19.29
C PRO A 112 0.13 5.95 -20.35
N GLY A 113 -0.37 7.00 -20.98
CA GLY A 113 -1.51 6.96 -21.92
C GLY A 113 -2.75 7.72 -21.47
N ARG A 114 -2.87 8.04 -20.17
CA ARG A 114 -3.70 9.14 -19.68
C ARG A 114 -2.78 10.30 -19.37
N ALA A 115 -2.77 11.31 -20.24
CA ALA A 115 -1.98 12.55 -20.18
C ALA A 115 -0.69 12.44 -19.36
N ALA A 116 0.45 12.21 -20.03
CA ALA A 116 1.75 12.34 -19.39
C ALA A 116 1.81 13.71 -18.71
N ALA A 117 1.77 13.72 -17.37
CA ALA A 117 1.89 14.95 -16.64
C ALA A 117 3.27 15.52 -16.98
N ALA A 118 3.28 16.73 -17.56
CA ALA A 118 4.50 17.51 -17.69
C ALA A 118 5.20 17.58 -16.31
N PRO A 119 6.53 17.71 -16.25
CA PRO A 119 7.24 17.85 -14.98
C PRO A 119 6.55 18.91 -14.12
N ASP A 120 5.87 18.46 -13.06
CA ASP A 120 5.13 19.35 -12.16
C ASP A 120 6.13 19.86 -11.12
N PRO A 121 6.49 21.15 -11.11
CA PRO A 121 7.47 21.69 -10.17
C PRO A 121 6.95 21.73 -8.72
N ARG A 122 5.73 21.25 -8.45
CA ARG A 122 5.18 21.16 -7.10
C ARG A 122 6.08 20.33 -6.16
N PRO A 123 6.21 20.76 -4.89
CA PRO A 123 6.84 19.97 -3.84
C PRO A 123 6.25 18.55 -3.80
N GLY A 124 7.10 17.52 -3.88
CA GLY A 124 6.70 16.12 -3.77
C GLY A 124 6.54 15.34 -5.09
N HIS A 125 6.69 15.97 -6.27
CA HIS A 125 6.66 15.24 -7.55
C HIS A 125 7.71 14.13 -7.63
N SER A 126 8.97 14.42 -7.26
CA SER A 126 10.06 13.43 -7.26
C SER A 126 9.77 12.23 -6.35
N LEU A 127 9.12 12.47 -5.21
CA LEU A 127 8.78 11.42 -4.25
C LEU A 127 7.61 10.54 -4.77
N ARG A 128 6.65 11.13 -5.49
CA ARG A 128 5.60 10.37 -6.20
C ARG A 128 6.18 9.51 -7.33
N VAL A 129 7.11 10.04 -8.12
CA VAL A 129 7.83 9.28 -9.16
C VAL A 129 8.55 8.10 -8.54
N LEU A 130 9.37 8.35 -7.51
CA LEU A 130 10.14 7.33 -6.81
C LEU A 130 9.23 6.25 -6.22
N ARG A 131 8.16 6.64 -5.51
CA ARG A 131 7.16 5.71 -4.99
C ARG A 131 6.58 4.83 -6.10
N THR A 132 6.16 5.43 -7.20
CA THR A 132 5.54 4.68 -8.31
C THR A 132 6.49 3.63 -8.88
N VAL A 133 7.76 4.02 -9.11
CA VAL A 133 8.79 3.10 -9.59
C VAL A 133 9.03 1.97 -8.60
N LEU A 134 9.16 2.28 -7.31
CA LEU A 134 9.37 1.27 -6.27
C LEU A 134 8.17 0.33 -6.12
N THR A 135 6.93 0.85 -6.15
CA THR A 135 5.72 0.03 -6.11
C THR A 135 5.67 -0.90 -7.32
N ALA A 136 5.95 -0.41 -8.53
CA ALA A 136 5.98 -1.24 -9.72
C ALA A 136 7.08 -2.33 -9.63
N ALA A 137 8.28 -1.96 -9.20
CA ALA A 137 9.39 -2.90 -9.02
C ALA A 137 9.07 -3.99 -7.98
N ALA A 138 8.43 -3.60 -6.87
CA ALA A 138 7.97 -4.53 -5.84
C ALA A 138 6.91 -5.50 -6.39
N VAL A 139 5.89 -4.99 -7.10
CA VAL A 139 4.83 -5.83 -7.70
C VAL A 139 5.42 -6.82 -8.70
N LEU A 140 6.29 -6.36 -9.61
CA LEU A 140 6.94 -7.23 -10.60
C LEU A 140 7.82 -8.30 -9.92
N SER A 141 8.53 -7.94 -8.87
CA SER A 141 9.34 -8.89 -8.10
C SER A 141 8.47 -9.96 -7.41
N THR A 142 7.35 -9.56 -6.81
CA THR A 142 6.37 -10.50 -6.23
C THR A 142 5.78 -11.41 -7.30
N ALA A 143 5.44 -10.88 -8.49
CA ALA A 143 4.97 -11.70 -9.60
C ALA A 143 6.00 -12.75 -10.03
N GLU A 144 7.27 -12.38 -10.17
CA GLU A 144 8.34 -13.34 -10.49
C GLU A 144 8.54 -14.39 -9.38
N THR A 145 8.36 -14.02 -8.10
CA THR A 145 8.39 -15.02 -7.00
C THR A 145 7.28 -16.04 -7.14
N GLY A 146 6.06 -15.61 -7.52
CA GLY A 146 4.94 -16.50 -7.77
C GLY A 146 5.20 -17.42 -8.96
N LEU A 147 5.62 -16.86 -10.09
CA LEU A 147 5.91 -17.62 -11.32
C LEU A 147 7.04 -18.64 -11.12
N SER A 148 8.13 -18.23 -10.47
CA SER A 148 9.23 -19.15 -10.18
C SER A 148 8.88 -20.17 -9.09
N GLY A 149 8.09 -19.81 -8.09
CA GLY A 149 7.55 -20.75 -7.10
C GLY A 149 6.70 -21.83 -7.75
N GLN A 150 5.82 -21.46 -8.69
CA GLN A 150 5.03 -22.42 -9.46
C GLN A 150 5.93 -23.38 -10.27
N ARG A 151 7.02 -22.91 -10.86
CA ARG A 151 7.97 -23.79 -11.56
C ARG A 151 8.65 -24.80 -10.62
N VAL A 152 8.97 -24.39 -9.40
CA VAL A 152 9.50 -25.31 -8.36
C VAL A 152 8.46 -26.34 -7.98
N VAL A 153 7.19 -25.93 -7.78
CA VAL A 153 6.08 -26.84 -7.45
C VAL A 153 5.85 -27.88 -8.54
N HIS A 154 5.81 -27.47 -9.81
CA HIS A 154 5.65 -28.40 -10.93
C HIS A 154 6.80 -29.39 -11.08
N GLY A 155 8.00 -29.03 -10.60
CA GLY A 155 9.15 -29.92 -10.57
C GLY A 155 9.05 -31.05 -9.54
N GLY A 156 8.11 -30.97 -8.60
CA GLY A 156 7.89 -31.94 -7.55
C GLY A 156 8.97 -31.94 -6.46
N ASP A 157 9.02 -33.05 -5.72
CA ASP A 157 10.00 -33.28 -4.66
C ASP A 157 11.33 -33.69 -5.28
N VAL A 158 12.24 -32.72 -5.38
CA VAL A 158 13.58 -32.90 -5.91
C VAL A 158 14.59 -32.46 -4.88
N PRO A 159 15.78 -33.09 -4.80
CA PRO A 159 16.71 -32.78 -3.75
C PRO A 159 17.28 -31.37 -3.96
N VAL A 160 17.24 -30.55 -2.90
CA VAL A 160 17.76 -29.17 -2.87
C VAL A 160 18.50 -28.91 -1.55
N ALA A 161 19.34 -27.88 -1.52
CA ALA A 161 20.01 -27.45 -0.29
C ALA A 161 19.08 -26.62 0.60
N THR A 162 18.30 -25.72 0.00
CA THR A 162 17.24 -24.95 0.70
C THR A 162 16.09 -24.67 -0.28
N ALA A 163 15.03 -24.01 0.19
CA ALA A 163 13.91 -23.56 -0.64
C ALA A 163 14.34 -22.85 -1.95
N VAL A 164 15.46 -22.13 -1.93
CA VAL A 164 15.96 -21.30 -3.03
C VAL A 164 17.40 -21.64 -3.45
N THR A 165 17.91 -22.78 -2.98
CA THR A 165 19.30 -23.19 -3.24
C THR A 165 19.34 -24.58 -3.85
N PRO A 166 19.67 -24.70 -5.15
CA PRO A 166 19.83 -26.00 -5.78
C PRO A 166 21.14 -26.68 -5.37
N ILE A 167 21.20 -27.98 -5.62
CA ILE A 167 22.41 -28.80 -5.56
C ILE A 167 22.68 -29.44 -6.93
N ALA A 168 23.80 -30.16 -7.07
CA ALA A 168 24.17 -30.83 -8.32
C ALA A 168 23.09 -31.82 -8.83
N ALA A 169 22.36 -32.46 -7.92
CA ALA A 169 21.29 -33.40 -8.25
C ALA A 169 19.93 -32.71 -8.57
N THR A 170 19.80 -31.39 -8.39
CA THR A 170 18.55 -30.68 -8.69
C THR A 170 18.34 -30.57 -10.20
N PRO A 171 17.17 -30.95 -10.75
CA PRO A 171 16.88 -30.82 -12.17
C PRO A 171 17.07 -29.38 -12.71
N PRO A 172 17.58 -29.19 -13.94
CA PRO A 172 17.96 -27.88 -14.45
C PRO A 172 16.84 -26.83 -14.41
N ALA A 173 15.60 -27.23 -14.70
CA ALA A 173 14.45 -26.34 -14.69
C ALA A 173 14.13 -25.82 -13.27
N VAL A 174 14.16 -26.70 -12.26
CA VAL A 174 13.95 -26.33 -10.86
C VAL A 174 15.11 -25.49 -10.35
N ALA A 175 16.34 -25.86 -10.69
CA ALA A 175 17.52 -25.10 -10.30
C ALA A 175 17.50 -23.66 -10.87
N ALA A 176 17.04 -23.48 -12.10
CA ALA A 176 16.85 -22.15 -12.68
C ALA A 176 15.80 -21.33 -11.94
N ALA A 177 14.66 -21.93 -11.60
CA ALA A 177 13.61 -21.27 -10.82
C ALA A 177 14.11 -20.89 -9.41
N GLN A 178 14.82 -21.77 -8.71
CA GLN A 178 15.40 -21.49 -7.39
C GLN A 178 16.41 -20.35 -7.44
N ARG A 179 17.25 -20.26 -8.48
CA ARG A 179 18.16 -19.12 -8.65
C ARG A 179 17.43 -17.79 -8.79
N ARG A 180 16.31 -17.76 -9.50
CA ARG A 180 15.46 -16.55 -9.60
C ARG A 180 14.83 -16.21 -8.26
N LEU A 181 14.29 -17.20 -7.55
CA LEU A 181 13.77 -17.01 -6.19
C LEU A 181 14.83 -16.50 -5.22
N ARG A 182 16.08 -16.98 -5.35
CA ARG A 182 17.20 -16.55 -4.50
C ARG A 182 17.50 -15.06 -4.62
N VAL A 183 17.31 -14.49 -5.82
CA VAL A 183 17.45 -13.05 -6.04
C VAL A 183 16.18 -12.34 -5.59
N ALA A 184 15.01 -12.82 -6.05
CA ALA A 184 13.74 -12.14 -5.83
C ALA A 184 13.33 -12.08 -4.35
N GLN A 185 13.74 -13.04 -3.52
CA GLN A 185 13.50 -13.02 -2.06
C GLN A 185 14.14 -11.80 -1.38
N TRP A 186 15.12 -11.15 -1.98
CA TRP A 186 15.74 -9.92 -1.46
C TRP A 186 15.19 -8.66 -2.12
N LEU A 187 14.76 -8.76 -3.38
CA LEU A 187 14.17 -7.63 -4.11
C LEU A 187 12.87 -7.16 -3.46
N VAL A 188 11.94 -8.08 -3.14
CA VAL A 188 10.65 -7.72 -2.54
C VAL A 188 10.81 -6.98 -1.20
N PRO A 189 11.54 -7.51 -0.19
CA PRO A 189 11.73 -6.79 1.07
C PRO A 189 12.57 -5.51 0.89
N GLY A 190 13.51 -5.49 -0.06
CA GLY A 190 14.29 -4.29 -0.38
C GLY A 190 13.41 -3.14 -0.90
N PHE A 191 12.57 -3.41 -1.91
CA PHE A 191 11.70 -2.37 -2.49
C PHE A 191 10.58 -1.93 -1.54
N THR A 192 9.96 -2.87 -0.82
CA THR A 192 8.94 -2.53 0.18
C THR A 192 9.54 -1.80 1.39
N GLY A 193 10.77 -2.11 1.77
CA GLY A 193 11.52 -1.35 2.78
C GLY A 193 11.85 0.07 2.31
N ALA A 194 12.29 0.23 1.06
CA ALA A 194 12.52 1.55 0.47
C ALA A 194 11.22 2.39 0.41
N LEU A 195 10.07 1.76 0.12
CA LEU A 195 8.76 2.42 0.20
C LEU A 195 8.45 2.92 1.61
N LEU A 196 8.72 2.13 2.65
CA LEU A 196 8.54 2.59 4.05
C LEU A 196 9.39 3.82 4.37
N VAL A 197 10.64 3.88 3.87
CA VAL A 197 11.50 5.06 3.99
C VAL A 197 10.89 6.26 3.27
N VAL A 198 10.40 6.07 2.05
CA VAL A 198 9.73 7.12 1.26
C VAL A 198 8.50 7.68 2.01
N GLU A 199 7.67 6.83 2.63
CA GLU A 199 6.54 7.27 3.45
C GLU A 199 6.96 8.00 4.72
N ALA A 200 8.07 7.60 5.35
CA ALA A 200 8.62 8.30 6.51
C ALA A 200 9.14 9.71 6.14
N LEU A 201 9.85 9.82 5.02
CA LEU A 201 10.35 11.09 4.51
C LEU A 201 9.21 12.04 4.12
N GLN A 202 8.15 11.53 3.49
CA GLN A 202 6.98 12.35 3.17
C GLN A 202 6.34 12.93 4.43
N ARG A 203 6.10 12.10 5.46
CA ARG A 203 5.49 12.54 6.72
C ARG A 203 6.34 13.60 7.44
N ARG A 204 7.67 13.48 7.37
CA ARG A 204 8.58 14.49 7.94
C ARG A 204 8.47 15.83 7.20
N GLY A 205 8.38 15.82 5.87
CA GLY A 205 8.28 17.04 5.06
C GLY A 205 6.90 17.71 5.09
N SER A 206 5.87 17.06 5.64
CA SER A 206 4.53 17.62 5.83
C SER A 206 4.29 18.24 7.22
N ARG A 207 5.31 18.23 8.09
CA ARG A 207 5.30 18.91 9.40
C ARG A 207 6.04 20.23 9.31
#